data_AF-A0A8H4IMF3-F1
#
_entry.id   AF-A0A8H4IMF3-F1
#
_cell.length_a   1.000
_cell.length_b   1.000
_cell.length_c   1.000
_cell.angle_alpha   90.00
_cell.angle_beta   90.00
_cell.angle_gamma   90.00
#
_symmetry.space_group_name_H-M   'P 1'
#
loop_
_entity.id
_entity.type
_entity.pdbx_description
1 polymer ?
#
loop_
_entity_poly.entity_id
_entity_poly.type
_entity_poly.pdbx_seq_one_letter_code
_entity_poly.pdbx_strand_id
1 'polypeptide(L)'
;MSGVELAGLVLAVLPLVISALEDYNDGLDPVKAFVKWENYLPQYIRKLRNQHVHYEQTLRLLLAPITTEYELAEMIAEPHGDLWKDPEMARKLKLKLDESYGAYHQTIKDVEGIMTKIAEKLDLDRTINVTRNDLEAMLVANKPKAAQKFEFRKRVKFSMNKKKVKKLLEELDDCNKELERFTEKSEKLEPYRKNSKPSIAQKLQKLLLQDITLNKSPS
;
A
#
# COMPACT_ATOMS: atom_id res chain seq x y z
N MET A 1 -4.75 -12.92 1.22
CA MET A 1 -3.70 -12.18 0.50
C MET A 1 -2.59 -11.80 1.47
N SER A 2 -1.34 -11.87 1.02
CA SER A 2 -0.18 -11.43 1.81
C SER A 2 -0.11 -9.90 1.87
N GLY A 3 0.73 -9.35 2.77
CA GLY A 3 0.89 -7.89 2.88
C GLY A 3 1.50 -7.25 1.63
N VAL A 4 2.40 -7.96 0.93
CA VAL A 4 2.95 -7.50 -0.35
C VAL A 4 1.89 -7.57 -1.45
N GLU A 5 1.13 -8.66 -1.53
CA GLU A 5 0.08 -8.84 -2.53
C GLU A 5 -1.02 -7.77 -2.41
N LEU A 6 -1.44 -7.46 -1.19
CA LEU A 6 -2.37 -6.34 -0.94
C LEU A 6 -1.74 -5.00 -1.31
N ALA A 7 -0.45 -4.81 -1.06
CA ALA A 7 0.21 -3.56 -1.35
C ALA A 7 0.24 -3.25 -2.86
N GLY A 8 0.55 -4.27 -3.67
CA GLY A 8 0.47 -4.20 -5.13
C GLY A 8 -0.96 -4.01 -5.63
N LEU A 9 -1.93 -4.74 -5.07
CA LEU A 9 -3.34 -4.58 -5.41
C LEU A 9 -3.80 -3.11 -5.21
N VAL A 10 -3.50 -2.51 -4.06
CA VAL A 10 -3.83 -1.11 -3.78
C VAL A 10 -3.13 -0.17 -4.78
N LEU A 11 -1.85 -0.41 -5.08
CA LEU A 11 -1.10 0.37 -6.06
C LEU A 11 -1.76 0.34 -7.43
N ALA A 12 -2.29 -0.82 -7.85
CA ALA A 12 -3.00 -0.98 -9.11
C ALA A 12 -4.39 -0.32 -9.13
N VAL A 13 -5.12 -0.34 -8.01
CA VAL A 13 -6.50 0.16 -7.90
C VAL A 13 -6.59 1.67 -7.83
N LEU A 14 -5.65 2.32 -7.14
CA LEU A 14 -5.62 3.78 -7.01
C LEU A 14 -5.77 4.52 -8.35
N PRO A 15 -4.97 4.23 -9.39
CA PRO A 15 -5.11 4.89 -10.67
C PRO A 15 -6.44 4.56 -11.38
N LEU A 16 -7.00 3.35 -11.22
CA LEU A 16 -8.33 3.00 -11.72
C LEU A 16 -9.41 3.90 -11.09
N VAL A 17 -9.40 4.04 -9.76
CA VAL A 17 -10.35 4.88 -9.03
C VAL A 17 -10.19 6.35 -9.38
N ILE A 18 -8.94 6.82 -9.55
CA ILE A 18 -8.65 8.19 -9.99
C ILE A 18 -9.24 8.44 -11.38
N SER A 19 -8.96 7.58 -12.37
CA SER A 19 -9.52 7.70 -13.72
C SER A 19 -11.05 7.64 -13.72
N ALA A 20 -11.66 6.80 -12.88
CA ALA A 20 -13.10 6.69 -12.78
C ALA A 20 -13.76 7.97 -12.23
N LEU A 21 -13.13 8.61 -11.24
CA LEU A 21 -13.59 9.89 -10.71
C LEU A 21 -13.39 11.04 -11.70
N GLU A 22 -12.33 10.99 -12.51
CA GLU A 22 -12.09 11.93 -13.61
C GLU A 22 -13.15 11.81 -14.70
N ASP A 23 -13.45 10.59 -15.16
CA ASP A 23 -14.51 10.34 -16.14
C ASP A 23 -15.88 10.84 -15.64
N TYR A 24 -16.19 10.58 -14.37
CA TYR A 24 -17.39 11.13 -13.74
C TYR A 24 -17.38 12.66 -13.74
N ASN A 25 -16.27 13.28 -13.31
CA ASN A 25 -16.13 14.74 -13.23
C ASN A 25 -16.27 15.42 -14.59
N ASP A 26 -15.67 14.85 -15.64
CA ASP A 26 -15.70 15.39 -17.00
C ASP A 26 -17.09 15.19 -17.64
N GLY A 27 -17.84 14.18 -17.20
CA GLY A 27 -19.22 13.95 -17.60
C GLY A 27 -20.25 14.88 -16.95
N LEU A 28 -19.88 15.68 -15.94
CA LEU A 28 -20.81 16.58 -15.26
C LEU A 28 -21.29 17.68 -16.21
N ASP A 29 -22.61 17.91 -16.21
CA ASP A 29 -23.20 19.04 -16.92
C ASP A 29 -22.74 20.34 -16.24
N PRO A 30 -22.08 21.28 -16.95
CA PRO A 30 -21.61 22.54 -16.38
C PRO A 30 -22.70 23.33 -15.66
N VAL A 31 -23.98 23.17 -16.05
CA VAL A 31 -25.12 23.85 -15.43
C VAL A 31 -25.58 23.16 -14.14
N LYS A 32 -25.32 21.85 -13.97
CA LYS A 32 -25.59 21.07 -12.74
C LYS A 32 -24.37 21.01 -11.79
N ALA A 33 -23.16 21.25 -12.31
CA ALA A 33 -21.89 21.40 -11.57
C ALA A 33 -21.93 22.43 -10.43
N PHE A 34 -22.91 23.33 -10.44
CA PHE A 34 -23.19 24.26 -9.35
C PHE A 34 -23.69 23.58 -8.06
N VAL A 35 -23.95 22.27 -8.04
CA VAL A 35 -24.16 21.51 -6.80
C VAL A 35 -22.86 21.52 -5.98
N LYS A 36 -22.95 21.90 -4.69
CA LYS A 36 -21.82 22.02 -3.74
C LYS A 36 -20.90 20.80 -3.61
N TRP A 37 -21.24 19.64 -4.16
CA TRP A 37 -20.37 18.46 -4.17
C TRP A 37 -19.39 18.48 -5.35
N GLU A 38 -19.91 18.77 -6.55
CA GLU A 38 -19.19 18.69 -7.82
C GLU A 38 -18.02 19.67 -7.86
N ASN A 39 -18.21 20.87 -7.29
CA ASN A 39 -17.14 21.88 -7.14
C ASN A 39 -15.92 21.43 -6.29
N TYR A 40 -16.03 20.39 -5.46
CA TYR A 40 -14.93 19.91 -4.62
C TYR A 40 -14.27 18.65 -5.17
N LEU A 41 -14.91 17.98 -6.13
CA LEU A 41 -14.42 16.74 -6.69
C LEU A 41 -13.02 16.89 -7.32
N PRO A 42 -12.69 17.95 -8.08
CA PRO A 42 -11.33 18.16 -8.59
C PRO A 42 -10.27 18.24 -7.48
N GLN A 43 -10.60 18.86 -6.34
CA GLN A 43 -9.70 18.92 -5.18
C GLN A 43 -9.47 17.52 -4.59
N TYR A 44 -10.50 16.69 -4.51
CA TYR A 44 -10.40 15.32 -4.01
C TYR A 44 -9.63 14.41 -4.96
N ILE A 45 -9.83 14.53 -6.27
CA ILE A 45 -9.03 13.83 -7.29
C ILE A 45 -7.55 14.22 -7.16
N ARG A 46 -7.24 15.52 -7.02
CA ARG A 46 -5.86 15.98 -6.79
C ARG A 46 -5.26 15.38 -5.51
N LYS A 47 -6.02 15.32 -4.42
CA LYS A 47 -5.56 14.68 -3.17
C LYS A 47 -5.29 13.19 -3.38
N LEU A 48 -6.16 12.46 -4.05
CA LEU A 48 -5.96 11.05 -4.38
C LEU A 48 -4.70 10.82 -5.22
N ARG A 49 -4.47 11.66 -6.25
CA ARG A 49 -3.23 11.60 -7.04
C ARG A 49 -1.99 11.79 -6.17
N ASN A 50 -2.01 12.74 -5.24
CA ASN A 50 -0.91 12.93 -4.29
C ASN A 50 -0.72 11.71 -3.37
N GLN A 51 -1.82 11.12 -2.88
CA GLN A 51 -1.77 9.90 -2.07
C GLN A 51 -1.20 8.72 -2.85
N HIS A 52 -1.54 8.59 -4.14
CA HIS A 52 -0.98 7.56 -5.00
C HIS A 52 0.53 7.71 -5.17
N VAL A 53 1.00 8.93 -5.47
CA VAL A 53 2.45 9.21 -5.60
C VAL A 53 3.17 8.93 -4.28
N HIS A 54 2.63 9.37 -3.15
CA HIS A 54 3.21 9.12 -1.84
C HIS A 54 3.30 7.61 -1.57
N TYR A 55 2.20 6.89 -1.76
CA TYR A 55 2.14 5.44 -1.56
C TYR A 55 3.15 4.69 -2.44
N GLU A 56 3.26 5.03 -3.73
CA GLU A 56 4.25 4.45 -4.64
C GLU A 56 5.69 4.71 -4.15
N GLN A 57 6.00 5.94 -3.72
CA GLN A 57 7.32 6.30 -3.18
C GLN A 57 7.64 5.51 -1.91
N THR A 58 6.68 5.39 -0.98
CA THR A 58 6.81 4.58 0.23
C THR A 58 7.11 3.11 -0.13
N LEU A 59 6.37 2.54 -1.09
CA LEU A 59 6.62 1.17 -1.54
C LEU A 59 7.99 1.02 -2.20
N ARG A 60 8.43 1.98 -3.02
CA ARG A 60 9.78 1.97 -3.62
C ARG A 60 10.87 1.92 -2.54
N LEU A 61 10.77 2.77 -1.51
CA LEU A 61 11.72 2.80 -0.40
C LEU A 61 11.70 1.49 0.41
N LEU A 62 10.50 0.94 0.63
CA LEU A 62 10.34 -0.29 1.40
C LEU A 62 10.88 -1.53 0.67
N LEU A 63 10.67 -1.59 -0.65
CA LEU A 63 11.02 -2.74 -1.48
C LEU A 63 12.48 -2.71 -1.97
N ALA A 64 13.05 -1.52 -2.24
CA ALA A 64 14.42 -1.41 -2.78
C ALA A 64 15.49 -2.23 -2.04
N PRO A 65 15.50 -2.32 -0.69
CA PRO A 65 16.50 -3.12 0.04
C PRO A 65 16.31 -4.64 -0.06
N ILE A 66 15.17 -5.11 -0.55
CA ILE A 66 14.82 -6.54 -0.63
C ILE A 66 14.65 -7.06 -2.06
N THR A 67 14.79 -6.19 -3.05
CA THR A 67 14.68 -6.49 -4.48
C THR A 67 15.94 -6.06 -5.23
N THR A 68 16.16 -6.64 -6.40
CA THR A 68 17.04 -6.04 -7.42
C THR A 68 16.37 -4.79 -8.03
N GLU A 69 17.15 -3.96 -8.72
CA GLU A 69 16.60 -2.81 -9.47
C GLU A 69 15.59 -3.24 -10.54
N TYR A 70 15.82 -4.39 -11.18
CA TYR A 70 14.93 -4.96 -12.19
C TYR A 70 13.61 -5.42 -11.57
N GLU A 71 13.66 -6.23 -10.50
CA GLU A 71 12.46 -6.67 -9.77
C GLU A 71 11.65 -5.47 -9.26
N LEU A 72 12.31 -4.44 -8.73
CA LEU A 72 11.62 -3.23 -8.27
C LEU A 72 10.91 -2.52 -9.42
N ALA A 73 11.61 -2.31 -10.54
CA ALA A 73 11.04 -1.64 -11.70
C ALA A 73 9.84 -2.41 -12.25
N GLU A 74 9.94 -3.74 -12.34
CA GLU A 74 8.86 -4.63 -12.76
C GLU A 74 7.68 -4.56 -11.80
N MET A 75 7.92 -4.65 -10.48
CA MET A 75 6.86 -4.56 -9.49
C MET A 75 6.07 -3.25 -9.58
N ILE A 76 6.74 -2.10 -9.76
CA ILE A 76 6.05 -0.82 -9.87
C ILE A 76 5.34 -0.66 -11.23
N ALA A 77 5.92 -1.20 -12.32
CA ALA A 77 5.30 -1.17 -13.64
C ALA A 77 4.06 -2.08 -13.72
N GLU A 78 4.14 -3.26 -13.10
CA GLU A 78 3.11 -4.29 -13.08
C GLU A 78 2.62 -4.54 -11.62
N PRO A 79 1.84 -3.62 -11.04
CA PRO A 79 1.40 -3.67 -9.64
C PRO A 79 0.48 -4.85 -9.29
N HIS A 80 0.04 -5.63 -10.30
CA HIS A 80 -0.72 -6.86 -10.14
C HIS A 80 -0.02 -8.10 -10.75
N GLY A 81 1.28 -7.97 -11.07
CA GLY A 81 2.12 -9.03 -11.62
C GLY A 81 2.52 -10.11 -10.61
N ASP A 82 3.20 -11.14 -11.09
CA ASP A 82 3.51 -12.34 -10.30
C ASP A 82 4.47 -12.09 -9.13
N LEU A 83 5.37 -11.10 -9.24
CA LEU A 83 6.27 -10.72 -8.14
C LEU A 83 5.54 -10.25 -6.88
N TRP A 84 4.33 -9.69 -7.01
CA TRP A 84 3.49 -9.32 -5.87
C TRP A 84 2.83 -10.53 -5.19
N LYS A 85 2.73 -11.64 -5.90
CA LYS A 85 2.13 -12.91 -5.44
C LYS A 85 3.17 -13.92 -4.98
N ASP A 86 4.46 -13.63 -5.18
CA ASP A 86 5.57 -14.49 -4.78
C ASP A 86 5.65 -14.64 -3.25
N PRO A 87 5.54 -15.88 -2.71
CA PRO A 87 5.72 -16.16 -1.30
C PRO A 87 7.08 -15.71 -0.74
N GLU A 88 8.14 -15.74 -1.55
CA GLU A 88 9.47 -15.30 -1.14
C GLU A 88 9.52 -13.78 -0.95
N MET A 89 8.85 -13.01 -1.82
CA MET A 89 8.69 -11.57 -1.62
C MET A 89 7.94 -11.24 -0.32
N ALA A 90 6.87 -11.99 -0.03
CA ALA A 90 6.14 -11.84 1.23
C ALA A 90 7.02 -12.13 2.45
N ARG A 91 7.89 -13.15 2.37
CA ARG A 91 8.86 -13.49 3.41
C ARG A 91 9.90 -12.39 3.60
N LYS A 92 10.49 -11.89 2.51
CA LYS A 92 11.46 -10.79 2.51
C LYS A 92 10.88 -9.52 3.15
N LEU A 93 9.67 -9.14 2.77
CA LEU A 93 8.98 -7.98 3.34
C LEU A 93 8.75 -8.14 4.84
N LYS A 94 8.31 -9.33 5.28
CA LYS A 94 8.12 -9.64 6.70
C LYS A 94 9.43 -9.52 7.48
N LEU A 95 10.54 -10.01 6.94
CA LEU A 95 11.85 -9.86 7.58
C LEU A 95 12.35 -8.41 7.59
N LYS A 96 12.09 -7.64 6.53
CA LYS A 96 12.47 -6.23 6.44
C LYS A 96 11.73 -5.39 7.48
N LEU A 97 10.44 -5.63 7.69
CA LEU A 97 9.63 -4.89 8.66
C LEU A 97 9.74 -5.43 10.09
N ASP A 98 10.08 -6.71 10.24
CA ASP A 98 10.27 -7.40 11.51
C ASP A 98 9.07 -7.21 12.46
N GLU A 99 9.30 -6.63 13.65
CA GLU A 99 8.26 -6.33 14.65
C GLU A 99 7.12 -5.44 14.13
N SER A 100 7.39 -4.56 13.16
CA SER A 100 6.39 -3.66 12.58
C SER A 100 5.50 -4.33 11.54
N TYR A 101 5.81 -5.57 11.10
CA TYR A 101 5.08 -6.22 10.01
C TYR A 101 3.59 -6.39 10.31
N GLY A 102 3.24 -6.76 11.55
CA GLY A 102 1.84 -6.94 11.93
C GLY A 102 1.02 -5.66 11.79
N ALA A 103 1.56 -4.54 12.26
CA ALA A 103 0.93 -3.24 12.16
C ALA A 103 0.85 -2.77 10.71
N TYR A 104 1.95 -2.88 9.96
CA TYR A 104 1.99 -2.57 8.53
C TYR A 104 0.93 -3.34 7.73
N HIS A 105 0.85 -4.66 7.94
CA HIS A 105 -0.11 -5.52 7.23
C HIS A 105 -1.56 -5.12 7.53
N GLN A 106 -1.85 -4.73 8.78
CA GLN A 106 -3.18 -4.23 9.14
C GLN A 106 -3.47 -2.88 8.47
N THR A 107 -2.51 -1.94 8.46
CA THR A 107 -2.68 -0.65 7.78
C THR A 107 -2.92 -0.82 6.28
N ILE A 108 -2.21 -1.74 5.61
CA ILE A 108 -2.47 -2.05 4.19
C ILE A 108 -3.88 -2.61 3.98
N LYS A 109 -4.38 -3.46 4.87
CA LYS A 109 -5.78 -3.92 4.83
C LYS A 109 -6.77 -2.76 5.02
N ASP A 110 -6.45 -1.81 5.89
CA ASP A 110 -7.30 -0.65 6.10
C ASP A 110 -7.36 0.22 4.83
N VAL A 111 -6.23 0.41 4.14
CA VAL A 111 -6.17 1.05 2.82
C VAL A 111 -7.00 0.30 1.79
N GLU A 112 -6.85 -1.03 1.70
CA GLU A 112 -7.66 -1.87 0.81
C GLU A 112 -9.16 -1.73 1.09
N GLY A 113 -9.57 -1.72 2.35
CA GLY A 113 -10.96 -1.51 2.75
C GLY A 113 -11.48 -0.11 2.43
N ILE A 114 -10.65 0.94 2.55
CA ILE A 114 -11.00 2.30 2.13
C ILE A 114 -11.21 2.36 0.62
N MET A 115 -10.28 1.78 -0.15
CA MET A 115 -10.37 1.75 -1.61
C MET A 115 -11.60 0.96 -2.08
N THR A 116 -11.91 -0.16 -1.44
CA THR A 116 -13.14 -0.93 -1.69
C THR A 116 -14.39 -0.07 -1.48
N LYS A 117 -14.50 0.65 -0.35
CA LYS A 117 -15.66 1.53 -0.07
C LYS A 117 -15.83 2.65 -1.10
N ILE A 118 -14.73 3.19 -1.64
CA ILE A 118 -14.79 4.20 -2.70
C ILE A 118 -15.24 3.55 -4.01
N ALA A 119 -14.60 2.43 -4.37
CA ALA A 119 -14.83 1.73 -5.62
C ALA A 119 -16.25 1.15 -5.73
N GLU A 120 -16.85 0.69 -4.63
CA GLU A 120 -18.28 0.29 -4.57
C GLU A 120 -19.26 1.40 -4.95
N LYS A 121 -18.86 2.66 -4.84
CA LYS A 121 -19.70 3.80 -5.21
C LYS A 121 -19.47 4.28 -6.63
N LEU A 122 -18.49 3.70 -7.30
CA LEU A 122 -18.27 3.83 -8.74
C LEU A 122 -18.98 2.66 -9.43
N ASP A 123 -19.83 2.96 -10.42
CA ASP A 123 -20.53 1.95 -11.23
C ASP A 123 -19.58 1.31 -12.28
N LEU A 124 -18.45 0.77 -11.80
CA LEU A 124 -17.44 0.10 -12.62
C LEU A 124 -17.84 -1.35 -12.90
N ASP A 125 -17.50 -1.82 -14.11
CA ASP A 125 -17.70 -3.21 -14.48
C ASP A 125 -16.83 -4.11 -13.58
N ARG A 126 -17.37 -5.27 -13.20
CA ARG A 126 -16.67 -6.29 -12.41
C ARG A 126 -16.75 -7.63 -13.15
N THR A 127 -15.67 -8.39 -13.12
CA THR A 127 -15.71 -9.77 -13.63
C THR A 127 -16.32 -10.70 -12.58
N ILE A 128 -17.15 -11.65 -13.03
CA ILE A 128 -17.78 -12.65 -12.15
C ILE A 128 -16.80 -13.81 -11.86
N ASN A 129 -15.74 -13.92 -12.67
CA ASN A 129 -14.78 -15.03 -12.60
C ASN A 129 -13.71 -14.87 -11.51
N VAL A 130 -13.70 -13.74 -10.79
CA VAL A 130 -12.79 -13.46 -9.67
C VAL A 130 -13.63 -13.30 -8.42
N THR A 131 -13.59 -14.29 -7.52
CA THR A 131 -14.47 -14.38 -6.35
C THR A 131 -13.79 -13.99 -5.03
N ARG A 132 -12.49 -13.69 -5.05
CA ARG A 132 -11.67 -13.55 -3.83
C ARG A 132 -11.55 -12.11 -3.32
N ASN A 133 -11.63 -11.11 -4.19
CA ASN A 133 -11.53 -9.70 -3.83
C ASN A 133 -12.23 -8.81 -4.87
N ASP A 134 -13.06 -7.87 -4.42
CA ASP A 134 -13.85 -6.99 -5.28
C ASP A 134 -12.98 -6.03 -6.11
N LEU A 135 -11.89 -5.53 -5.53
CA LEU A 135 -10.97 -4.63 -6.24
C LEU A 135 -10.20 -5.38 -7.33
N GLU A 136 -9.79 -6.62 -7.06
CA GLU A 136 -9.17 -7.49 -8.07
C GLU A 136 -10.15 -7.75 -9.23
N ALA A 137 -11.42 -8.04 -8.91
CA ALA A 137 -12.45 -8.24 -9.92
C ALA A 137 -12.70 -6.99 -10.79
N MET A 138 -12.60 -5.78 -10.21
CA MET A 138 -12.67 -4.52 -10.95
C MET A 138 -11.45 -4.32 -11.85
N LEU A 139 -10.24 -4.56 -11.36
CA LEU A 139 -9.01 -4.40 -12.15
C LEU A 139 -8.99 -5.31 -13.37
N VAL A 140 -9.40 -6.58 -13.20
CA VAL A 140 -9.43 -7.54 -14.31
C VAL A 140 -10.44 -7.13 -15.38
N ALA A 141 -11.58 -6.55 -14.97
CA ALA A 141 -12.61 -6.06 -15.89
C ALA A 141 -12.22 -4.75 -16.60
N ASN A 142 -11.43 -3.90 -15.93
CA ASN A 142 -11.03 -2.59 -16.43
C ASN A 142 -9.51 -2.56 -16.62
N LYS A 143 -9.00 -3.12 -17.72
CA LYS A 143 -7.56 -3.12 -17.99
C LYS A 143 -7.06 -1.72 -18.39
N PRO A 144 -5.88 -1.29 -17.91
CA PRO A 144 -5.30 -0.03 -18.33
C PRO A 144 -4.89 -0.10 -19.82
N LYS A 145 -5.09 1.00 -20.56
CA LYS A 145 -4.65 1.09 -21.97
C LYS A 145 -3.19 1.48 -22.12
N ALA A 146 -2.68 2.32 -21.22
CA ALA A 146 -1.30 2.78 -21.20
C ALA A 146 -0.94 3.32 -19.82
N ALA A 147 0.23 2.95 -19.27
CA ALA A 147 0.82 3.52 -18.05
C ALA A 147 -0.20 3.88 -16.95
N GLN A 148 -1.02 2.89 -16.55
CA GLN A 148 -2.04 3.02 -15.51
C GLN A 148 -3.17 4.02 -15.81
N LYS A 149 -3.42 4.38 -17.07
CA LYS A 149 -4.62 5.11 -17.51
C LYS A 149 -5.73 4.15 -17.93
N PHE A 150 -6.94 4.41 -17.44
CA PHE A 150 -8.12 3.61 -17.68
C PHE A 150 -9.13 4.39 -18.53
N GLU A 151 -9.80 3.71 -19.43
CA GLU A 151 -10.91 4.25 -20.21
C GLU A 151 -12.14 3.38 -20.00
N PHE A 152 -13.29 4.03 -19.83
CA PHE A 152 -14.55 3.35 -19.51
C PHE A 152 -15.46 3.33 -20.74
N ARG A 153 -16.09 2.18 -21.01
CA ARG A 153 -16.99 2.01 -22.16
C ARG A 153 -18.29 2.82 -22.00
N LYS A 154 -18.69 3.04 -20.75
CA LYS A 154 -19.87 3.83 -20.36
C LYS A 154 -19.41 4.92 -19.39
N ARG A 155 -20.17 6.01 -19.34
CA ARG A 155 -19.98 7.06 -18.35
C ARG A 155 -20.04 6.46 -16.94
N VAL A 156 -19.00 6.70 -16.15
CA VAL A 156 -18.95 6.28 -14.75
C VAL A 156 -19.99 7.07 -13.96
N LYS A 157 -20.78 6.36 -13.15
CA LYS A 157 -21.69 6.97 -12.17
C LYS A 157 -21.04 6.92 -10.80
N PHE A 158 -21.18 8.00 -10.05
CA PHE A 158 -20.69 8.10 -8.68
C PHE A 158 -21.80 8.56 -7.72
N SER A 159 -21.96 7.85 -6.61
CA SER A 159 -23.13 8.03 -5.73
C SER A 159 -22.79 8.34 -4.26
N MET A 160 -21.52 8.65 -3.93
CA MET A 160 -21.13 8.91 -2.56
C MET A 160 -21.28 10.39 -2.15
N ASN A 161 -21.81 10.63 -0.95
CA ASN A 161 -21.93 12.00 -0.44
C ASN A 161 -20.57 12.60 -0.01
N LYS A 162 -20.54 13.94 0.03
CA LYS A 162 -19.34 14.72 0.33
C LYS A 162 -18.63 14.36 1.62
N LYS A 163 -19.38 14.28 2.71
CA LYS A 163 -18.80 14.05 4.05
C LYS A 163 -18.12 12.69 4.11
N LYS A 164 -18.72 11.68 3.48
CA LYS A 164 -18.17 10.33 3.44
C LYS A 164 -16.91 10.24 2.59
N VAL A 165 -16.88 10.86 1.40
CA VAL A 165 -15.65 10.92 0.58
C VAL A 165 -14.53 11.61 1.33
N LYS A 166 -14.80 12.80 1.90
CA LYS A 166 -13.82 13.54 2.67
C LYS A 166 -13.22 12.68 3.79
N LYS A 167 -14.06 11.99 4.57
CA LYS A 167 -13.61 11.12 5.67
C LYS A 167 -12.72 9.98 5.17
N LEU A 168 -13.12 9.29 4.09
CA LEU A 168 -12.33 8.19 3.52
C LEU A 168 -10.97 8.67 3.00
N LEU A 169 -10.89 9.88 2.44
CA LEU A 169 -9.63 10.45 1.99
C LEU A 169 -8.72 10.89 3.13
N GLU A 170 -9.29 11.34 4.25
CA GLU A 170 -8.55 11.63 5.48
C GLU A 170 -8.00 10.33 6.09
N GLU A 171 -8.83 9.28 6.19
CA GLU A 171 -8.40 7.95 6.63
C GLU A 171 -7.29 7.37 5.74
N LEU A 172 -7.39 7.57 4.41
CA LEU A 172 -6.36 7.13 3.46
C LEU A 172 -5.03 7.85 3.67
N ASP A 173 -5.08 9.17 3.87
CA ASP A 173 -3.90 10.00 4.14
C ASP A 173 -3.20 9.58 5.45
N ASP A 174 -3.98 9.32 6.50
CA ASP A 174 -3.46 8.83 7.78
C ASP A 174 -2.82 7.44 7.62
N CYS A 175 -3.45 6.53 6.87
CA CYS A 175 -2.87 5.22 6.60
C CYS A 175 -1.53 5.34 5.84
N ASN A 176 -1.47 6.14 4.78
CA ASN A 176 -0.24 6.33 3.99
C ASN A 176 0.90 6.90 4.84
N LYS A 177 0.62 7.85 5.73
CA LYS A 177 1.61 8.37 6.68
C LYS A 177 2.11 7.31 7.65
N GLU A 178 1.24 6.41 8.13
CA GLU A 178 1.67 5.32 9.00
C GLU A 178 2.52 4.29 8.25
N LEU A 179 2.19 3.98 7.00
CA LEU A 179 3.03 3.12 6.15
C LEU A 179 4.42 3.71 5.90
N GLU A 180 4.50 5.01 5.62
CA GLU A 180 5.76 5.75 5.53
C GLU A 180 6.55 5.63 6.83
N ARG A 181 5.90 5.87 7.98
CA ARG A 181 6.54 5.78 9.30
C ARG A 181 7.08 4.38 9.60
N PHE A 182 6.34 3.33 9.26
CA PHE A 182 6.85 1.95 9.42
C PHE A 182 8.05 1.71 8.53
N THR A 183 8.02 2.21 7.30
CA THR A 183 9.12 2.09 6.34
C THR A 183 10.39 2.77 6.87
N GLU A 184 10.30 4.06 7.22
CA GLU A 184 11.45 4.81 7.73
C GLU A 184 12.00 4.25 9.04
N LYS A 185 11.12 3.92 10.00
CA LYS A 185 11.57 3.39 11.29
C LYS A 185 12.24 2.05 11.12
N SER A 186 11.71 1.20 10.24
CA SER A 186 12.32 -0.10 9.97
C SER A 186 13.70 0.02 9.33
N GLU A 187 13.89 1.00 8.44
CA GLU A 187 15.20 1.34 7.89
C GLU A 187 16.17 1.83 8.98
N LYS A 188 15.74 2.80 9.80
CA LYS A 188 16.55 3.35 10.90
C LYS A 188 16.94 2.30 11.94
N LEU A 189 16.11 1.27 12.16
CA LEU A 189 16.37 0.18 13.10
C LEU A 189 17.24 -0.95 12.53
N GLU A 190 17.42 -1.02 11.21
CA GLU A 190 18.13 -2.13 10.56
C GLU A 190 19.56 -2.36 11.09
N PRO A 191 20.39 -1.32 11.32
CA PRO A 191 21.74 -1.51 11.88
C PRO A 191 21.72 -2.15 13.28
N TYR A 192 20.74 -1.79 14.10
CA TYR A 192 20.61 -2.29 15.46
C TYR A 192 20.15 -3.76 15.50
N ARG A 193 19.31 -4.18 14.53
CA ARG A 193 18.88 -5.59 14.41
C ARG A 193 20.04 -6.52 14.04
N LYS A 194 20.95 -6.08 13.17
CA LYS A 194 22.15 -6.85 12.79
C LYS A 194 23.08 -7.07 13.99
N ASN A 195 23.19 -6.06 14.87
CA ASN A 195 24.07 -6.08 16.04
C ASN A 195 23.45 -6.77 17.26
N SER A 196 22.13 -6.81 17.37
CA SER A 196 21.42 -7.29 18.57
C SER A 196 21.03 -8.75 18.54
N LYS A 197 21.58 -9.61 17.65
CA LYS A 197 21.27 -11.05 17.66
C LYS A 197 21.47 -11.59 19.09
N PRO A 198 20.38 -11.93 19.82
CA PRO A 198 20.45 -12.19 21.26
C PRO A 198 21.38 -13.34 21.59
N SER A 199 21.52 -14.30 20.68
CA SER A 199 22.47 -15.42 20.77
C SER A 199 23.94 -14.96 20.92
N ILE A 200 24.35 -13.87 20.27
CA ILE A 200 25.73 -13.36 20.37
C ILE A 200 25.90 -12.59 21.67
N ALA A 201 24.96 -11.70 22.01
CA ALA A 201 24.98 -10.95 23.26
C ALA A 201 24.93 -11.88 24.50
N GLN A 202 24.06 -12.90 24.47
CA GLN A 202 23.95 -13.91 25.53
C GLN A 202 25.19 -14.80 25.61
N LYS A 203 25.83 -15.14 24.48
CA LYS A 203 27.11 -15.88 24.48
C LYS A 203 28.25 -15.03 25.05
N LEU A 204 28.36 -13.76 24.67
CA LEU A 204 29.36 -12.83 25.21
C LEU A 204 29.14 -12.62 26.71
N GLN A 205 27.89 -12.45 27.14
CA GLN A 205 27.56 -12.30 28.56
C GLN A 205 27.90 -13.57 29.36
N LYS A 206 27.65 -14.77 28.80
CA LYS A 206 28.08 -16.04 29.41
C LYS A 206 29.60 -16.18 29.50
N LEU A 207 30.34 -15.80 28.45
CA LEU A 207 31.81 -15.85 28.45
C LEU A 207 32.40 -14.89 29.48
N LEU A 208 31.92 -13.65 29.52
CA LEU A 208 32.34 -12.65 30.51
C LEU A 208 32.07 -13.10 31.95
N LEU A 209 30.94 -13.78 32.20
CA LEU A 209 30.62 -14.33 33.51
C LEU A 209 31.52 -15.52 33.88
N GLN A 210 31.91 -16.36 32.91
CA GLN A 210 32.82 -17.49 33.12
C GLN A 210 34.24 -17.03 33.48
N ASP A 211 34.78 -16.01 32.80
CA ASP A 211 36.10 -15.45 33.09
C ASP A 211 36.17 -14.79 34.48
N ILE A 212 35.09 -14.13 34.90
CA ILE A 212 34.97 -13.56 36.26
C ILE A 212 34.95 -14.66 37.34
N THR A 213 34.34 -15.81 37.05
CA THR A 213 34.33 -16.94 37.99
C THR A 213 35.67 -17.67 38.06
N LEU A 214 36.41 -17.79 36.96
CA LEU A 214 37.74 -18.42 36.92
C LEU A 214 38.80 -17.60 37.68
N ASN A 215 38.75 -16.27 37.54
CA ASN A 215 39.66 -15.34 38.25
C ASN A 215 39.32 -15.11 39.74
N LYS A 216 38.27 -15.75 40.27
CA LYS A 216 37.87 -15.67 41.69
C LYS A 216 38.17 -16.94 42.50
N SER A 217 38.89 -17.91 41.94
CA SER A 217 39.31 -19.11 42.67
C SER A 217 40.45 -18.75 43.63
N PRO A 218 40.26 -18.74 44.97
CA PRO A 218 41.34 -18.53 45.92
C PRO A 218 42.15 -19.83 46.05
N SER A 219 43.47 -19.66 46.15
CA SER A 219 44.44 -20.67 46.60
C SER A 219 44.10 -21.25 47.97
#